data_AF-A0A7M3ZTV8-F1
#
_entry.id   AF-A0A7M3ZTV8-F1
#
_cell.length_a   1.000
_cell.length_b   1.000
_cell.length_c   1.000
_cell.angle_alpha   90.00
_cell.angle_beta   90.00
_cell.angle_gamma   90.00
#
_symmetry.space_group_name_H-M   'P 1'
#
loop_
_entity.id
_entity.type
_entity.pdbx_description
1 polymer ?
#
loop_
_entity_poly.entity_id
_entity_poly.type
_entity_poly.pdbx_seq_one_letter_code
_entity_poly.pdbx_strand_id
1 'polypeptide(L)'
;QFNDYDLVVVCVDRPEPRRLVHGLKVPWLDVRCSGDGWMALSSKSEPTLLATMTPDHEPASCQVAGALEAGNLEFGFAVAAAFGAQWALQTWRGRAAPVQSMGSLTYGALAFPEVSA
;
A
#
# COMPACT_ATOMS: atom_id res chain seq x y z
N GLN A 1 -16.64 -2.30 -13.69
CA GLN A 1 -16.92 -1.20 -12.73
C GLN A 1 -15.81 -0.16 -12.69
N PHE A 2 -14.53 -0.48 -12.93
CA PHE A 2 -13.42 0.47 -12.76
C PHE A 2 -12.92 1.17 -14.04
N ASN A 3 -13.54 0.95 -15.20
CA ASN A 3 -13.00 1.41 -16.49
C ASN A 3 -13.10 2.93 -16.71
N ASP A 4 -13.92 3.64 -15.92
CA ASP A 4 -14.18 5.08 -16.07
C ASP A 4 -13.38 5.94 -15.06
N TYR A 5 -12.42 5.34 -14.35
CA TYR A 5 -11.56 6.05 -13.39
C TYR A 5 -10.17 6.25 -13.99
N ASP A 6 -9.54 7.39 -13.72
CA ASP A 6 -8.15 7.68 -14.12
C ASP A 6 -7.12 7.04 -13.18
N LEU A 7 -7.51 6.79 -11.93
CA LEU A 7 -6.70 6.18 -10.88
C LEU A 7 -7.60 5.44 -9.88
N VAL A 8 -7.19 4.23 -9.49
CA VAL A 8 -7.82 3.48 -8.38
C VAL A 8 -6.86 3.43 -7.19
N VAL A 9 -7.30 3.88 -6.02
CA VAL A 9 -6.53 3.76 -4.77
C VAL A 9 -7.17 2.71 -3.89
N VAL A 10 -6.41 1.70 -3.47
CA VAL A 10 -6.86 0.62 -2.60
C VAL A 10 -6.19 0.71 -1.23
N CYS A 11 -7.02 0.79 -0.19
CA CYS A 11 -6.61 0.96 1.21
C CYS A 11 -7.41 0.00 2.12
N VAL A 12 -7.45 -1.29 1.78
CA VAL A 12 -8.28 -2.29 2.48
C VAL A 12 -7.46 -3.17 3.42
N ASP A 13 -8.16 -3.84 4.32
CA ASP A 13 -7.64 -4.69 5.39
C ASP A 13 -7.32 -6.14 4.99
N ARG A 14 -7.68 -6.57 3.78
CA ARG A 14 -7.55 -7.96 3.33
C ARG A 14 -7.03 -8.08 1.90
N PRO A 15 -6.39 -9.20 1.52
CA PRO A 15 -5.65 -9.30 0.25
C PRO A 15 -6.54 -9.44 -0.99
N GLU A 16 -7.72 -10.06 -0.87
CA GLU A 16 -8.60 -10.34 -2.01
C GLU A 16 -8.98 -9.07 -2.82
N PRO A 17 -9.50 -7.98 -2.22
CA PRO A 17 -9.79 -6.76 -2.98
C PRO A 17 -8.53 -6.07 -3.51
N ARG A 18 -7.37 -6.23 -2.84
CA ARG A 18 -6.09 -5.70 -3.36
C ARG A 18 -5.72 -6.37 -4.67
N ARG A 19 -5.81 -7.71 -4.73
CA ARG A 19 -5.52 -8.49 -5.95
C ARG A 19 -6.49 -8.18 -7.09
N LEU A 20 -7.75 -7.92 -6.78
CA LEU A 20 -8.71 -7.45 -7.79
C LEU A 20 -8.22 -6.16 -8.43
N VAL A 21 -7.74 -5.20 -7.62
CA VAL A 21 -7.17 -3.94 -8.09
C VAL A 21 -5.86 -4.15 -8.85
N HIS A 22 -4.99 -5.06 -8.40
CA HIS A 22 -3.72 -5.36 -9.08
C HIS A 22 -3.92 -5.85 -10.52
N GLY A 23 -5.04 -6.54 -10.80
CA GLY A 23 -5.40 -7.01 -12.14
C GLY A 23 -6.00 -5.96 -13.07
N LEU A 24 -6.20 -4.72 -12.61
CA LEU A 24 -6.75 -3.65 -13.44
C LEU A 24 -5.74 -3.14 -14.47
N LYS A 25 -6.26 -2.74 -15.64
CA LYS A 25 -5.48 -2.04 -16.67
C LYS A 25 -5.37 -0.54 -16.41
N VAL A 26 -6.25 0.00 -15.56
CA VAL A 26 -6.23 1.38 -15.10
C VAL A 26 -5.10 1.56 -14.09
N PRO A 27 -4.37 2.70 -14.08
CA PRO A 27 -3.40 2.98 -13.03
C PRO A 27 -3.99 2.80 -11.64
N TRP A 28 -3.20 2.24 -10.73
CA TRP A 28 -3.63 2.04 -9.36
C TRP A 28 -2.49 2.24 -8.36
N LEU A 29 -2.88 2.51 -7.12
CA LEU A 29 -2.02 2.62 -5.96
C LEU A 29 -2.60 1.78 -4.82
N ASP A 30 -1.77 0.93 -4.24
CA ASP A 30 -2.09 0.12 -3.08
C ASP A 30 -1.28 0.64 -1.89
N VAL A 31 -1.98 1.25 -0.92
CA VAL A 31 -1.36 1.79 0.30
C VAL A 31 -1.82 1.01 1.52
N ARG A 32 -0.86 0.64 2.36
CA ARG A 32 -1.06 -0.24 3.50
C ARG A 32 -0.32 0.28 4.73
N CYS A 33 -0.79 -0.12 5.90
CA CYS A 33 -0.18 0.15 7.19
C CYS A 33 -0.13 -1.08 8.08
N SER A 34 0.87 -1.12 8.95
CA SER A 34 0.91 -1.99 10.12
C SER A 34 1.79 -1.34 11.18
N GLY A 35 1.24 -1.06 12.36
CA GLY A 35 1.93 -0.35 13.42
C GLY A 35 2.40 1.04 12.94
N ASP A 36 3.68 1.33 13.12
CA ASP A 36 4.34 2.54 12.63
C ASP A 36 4.77 2.47 11.15
N GLY A 37 4.56 1.32 10.52
CA GLY A 37 4.98 1.00 9.17
C GLY A 37 3.98 1.40 8.08
N TRP A 38 4.49 1.72 6.90
CA TRP A 38 3.71 1.94 5.68
C TRP A 38 4.31 1.18 4.50
N MET A 39 3.45 0.90 3.53
CA MET A 39 3.86 0.42 2.21
C MET A 39 2.96 1.05 1.14
N ALA A 40 3.56 1.39 0.01
CA ALA A 40 2.91 1.83 -1.20
C ALA A 40 3.43 1.01 -2.38
N LEU A 41 2.53 0.38 -3.12
CA LEU A 41 2.78 -0.35 -4.36
C LEU A 41 1.94 0.28 -5.47
N SER A 42 2.38 0.20 -6.73
CA SER A 42 1.62 0.77 -7.85
C SER A 42 1.45 -0.22 -8.99
N SER A 43 0.66 0.16 -9.99
CA SER A 43 0.50 -0.60 -11.25
C SER A 43 1.80 -0.79 -12.05
N LYS A 44 2.93 -0.21 -11.59
CA LYS A 44 4.27 -0.39 -12.17
C LYS A 44 5.16 -1.32 -11.35
N SER A 45 4.72 -1.76 -10.18
CA SER A 45 5.45 -2.74 -9.37
C SER A 45 5.54 -4.08 -10.11
N GLU A 46 6.65 -4.79 -9.91
CA GLU A 46 6.88 -6.07 -10.57
C GLU A 46 5.88 -7.14 -10.04
N PRO A 47 5.27 -7.96 -10.91
CA PRO A 47 4.24 -8.93 -10.52
C PRO A 47 4.64 -9.93 -9.42
N THR A 48 5.86 -10.45 -9.47
CA THR A 48 6.41 -11.39 -8.47
C THR A 48 6.57 -10.71 -7.10
N LEU A 49 6.98 -9.44 -7.08
CA LEU A 49 7.00 -8.62 -5.88
C LEU A 49 5.58 -8.38 -5.35
N LEU A 50 4.61 -8.08 -6.21
CA LEU A 50 3.22 -7.91 -5.80
C LEU A 50 2.67 -9.18 -5.14
N ALA A 51 2.94 -10.35 -5.72
CA ALA A 51 2.56 -11.64 -5.15
C ALA A 51 3.25 -11.87 -3.79
N THR A 52 4.57 -11.64 -3.72
CA THR A 52 5.37 -11.80 -2.49
C THR A 52 4.89 -10.88 -1.37
N MET A 53 4.58 -9.62 -1.70
CA MET A 53 4.14 -8.60 -0.74
C MET A 53 2.63 -8.66 -0.46
N THR A 54 1.87 -9.57 -1.10
CA THR A 54 0.42 -9.73 -0.88
C THR A 54 0.08 -11.18 -0.52
N PRO A 55 0.63 -11.70 0.59
CA PRO A 55 0.31 -13.04 1.07
C PRO A 55 -1.17 -13.15 1.48
N ASP A 56 -1.68 -14.37 1.54
CA ASP A 56 -2.99 -14.63 2.13
C ASP A 56 -2.97 -14.34 3.64
N HIS A 57 -4.00 -13.62 4.10
CA HIS A 57 -4.24 -13.33 5.50
C HIS A 57 -5.71 -12.97 5.73
N GLU A 58 -6.19 -13.20 6.95
CA GLU A 58 -7.49 -12.72 7.41
C GLU A 58 -7.52 -11.18 7.50
N PRO A 59 -8.71 -10.54 7.43
CA PRO A 59 -8.83 -9.09 7.63
C PRO A 59 -8.08 -8.63 8.88
N ALA A 60 -7.22 -7.62 8.73
CA ALA A 60 -6.32 -7.18 9.78
C ALA A 60 -6.44 -5.69 10.09
N SER A 61 -6.28 -5.34 11.37
CA SER A 61 -6.13 -3.96 11.80
C SER A 61 -4.84 -3.35 11.24
N CYS A 62 -4.79 -2.01 11.09
CA CYS A 62 -3.52 -1.31 10.86
C CYS A 62 -2.63 -1.26 12.11
N GLN A 63 -3.10 -1.72 13.27
CA GLN A 63 -2.29 -1.90 14.46
C GLN A 63 -1.82 -3.35 14.57
N VAL A 64 -0.62 -3.55 15.09
CA VAL A 64 -0.13 -4.91 15.39
C VAL A 64 -0.97 -5.54 16.50
N ALA A 65 -1.10 -6.87 16.49
CA ALA A 65 -1.88 -7.58 17.51
C ALA A 65 -1.39 -7.26 18.92
N GLY A 66 -2.30 -6.92 19.85
CA GLY A 66 -1.96 -6.53 21.22
C GLY A 66 -1.62 -5.05 21.41
N ALA A 67 -1.47 -4.25 20.35
CA ALA A 67 -1.08 -2.85 20.45
C ALA A 67 -2.13 -1.98 21.17
N LEU A 68 -3.41 -2.24 20.93
CA LEU A 68 -4.51 -1.50 21.56
C LEU A 68 -4.56 -1.77 23.07
N GLU A 69 -4.41 -3.03 23.45
CA GLU A 69 -4.41 -3.50 24.82
C GLU A 69 -3.20 -2.96 25.60
N ALA A 70 -2.05 -2.85 24.92
CA ALA A 70 -0.83 -2.26 25.47
C ALA A 70 -0.84 -0.71 25.49
N GLY A 71 -1.84 -0.07 24.89
CA GLY A 71 -1.88 1.39 24.73
C GLY A 71 -0.81 1.94 23.79
N ASN A 72 -0.20 1.10 22.95
CA ASN A 72 0.85 1.46 22.01
C ASN A 72 0.27 1.73 20.62
N LEU A 73 -0.50 2.81 20.49
CA LEU A 73 -1.06 3.23 19.21
C LEU A 73 0.01 3.83 18.30
N GLU A 74 0.13 3.27 17.10
CA GLU A 74 1.12 3.70 16.13
C GLU A 74 0.48 4.32 14.87
N PHE A 75 1.24 5.19 14.21
CA PHE A 75 0.71 6.14 13.22
C PHE A 75 1.05 5.80 11.77
N GLY A 76 1.41 4.55 11.46
CA GLY A 76 1.69 4.11 10.09
C GLY A 76 0.52 4.37 9.13
N PHE A 77 -0.72 4.30 9.64
CA PHE A 77 -1.93 4.64 8.86
C PHE A 77 -1.96 6.08 8.36
N ALA A 78 -1.45 7.03 9.15
CA ALA A 78 -1.41 8.44 8.76
C ALA A 78 -0.38 8.66 7.63
N VAL A 79 0.75 7.96 7.70
CA VAL A 79 1.75 7.98 6.62
C VAL A 79 1.20 7.36 5.35
N ALA A 80 0.55 6.19 5.45
CA ALA A 80 -0.09 5.53 4.30
C ALA A 80 -1.15 6.43 3.63
N ALA A 81 -1.98 7.10 4.42
CA ALA A 81 -2.96 8.07 3.92
C ALA A 81 -2.29 9.27 3.24
N ALA A 82 -1.23 9.82 3.82
CA ALA A 82 -0.47 10.92 3.22
C ALA A 82 0.18 10.51 1.89
N PHE A 83 0.76 9.31 1.80
CA PHE A 83 1.26 8.75 0.55
C PHE A 83 0.14 8.63 -0.50
N GLY A 84 -1.01 8.05 -0.12
CA GLY A 84 -2.16 7.92 -1.02
C GLY A 84 -2.64 9.26 -1.58
N ALA A 85 -2.85 10.24 -0.70
CA ALA A 85 -3.30 11.58 -1.07
C ALA A 85 -2.29 12.32 -1.96
N GLN A 86 -1.00 12.26 -1.61
CA GLN A 86 0.06 12.89 -2.40
C GLN A 86 0.07 12.33 -3.83
N TRP A 87 0.03 11.01 -4.00
CA TRP A 87 0.15 10.41 -5.32
C TRP A 87 -1.12 10.50 -6.15
N ALA A 88 -2.29 10.50 -5.52
CA ALA A 88 -3.54 10.83 -6.19
C ALA A 88 -3.48 12.26 -6.78
N LEU A 89 -3.05 13.23 -5.98
CA LEU A 89 -2.92 14.62 -6.43
C LEU A 89 -1.85 14.79 -7.52
N GLN A 90 -0.70 14.13 -7.39
CA GLN A 90 0.36 14.17 -8.41
C GLN A 90 -0.10 13.54 -9.72
N THR A 91 -0.81 12.42 -9.66
CA THR A 91 -1.38 11.75 -10.84
C THR A 91 -2.38 12.65 -11.56
N TRP A 92 -3.28 13.30 -10.80
CA TRP A 92 -4.21 14.29 -11.35
C TRP A 92 -3.48 15.47 -12.03
N ARG A 93 -2.29 15.84 -11.56
CA ARG A 93 -1.41 16.86 -12.17
C ARG A 93 -0.56 16.34 -13.35
N GLY A 94 -0.78 15.11 -13.80
CA GLY A 94 -0.01 14.49 -14.90
C GLY A 94 1.42 14.08 -14.51
N ARG A 95 1.69 13.87 -13.22
CA ARG A 95 2.98 13.39 -12.71
C ARG A 95 2.90 11.90 -12.39
N ALA A 96 3.97 11.16 -12.64
CA ALA A 96 4.02 9.73 -12.34
C ALA A 96 4.09 9.49 -10.81
N ALA A 97 3.28 8.56 -10.32
CA ALA A 97 3.44 7.98 -8.99
C ALA A 97 4.78 7.20 -8.89
N PRO A 98 5.36 7.07 -7.68
CA PRO A 98 6.49 6.19 -7.45
C PRO A 98 6.07 4.76 -7.76
N VAL A 99 7.03 3.96 -8.23
CA VAL A 99 6.81 2.54 -8.49
C VAL A 99 6.39 1.85 -7.19
N GLN A 100 7.17 2.05 -6.12
CA GLN A 100 6.92 1.50 -4.80
C GLN A 100 7.71 2.24 -3.72
N SER A 101 7.25 2.18 -2.48
CA SER A 101 7.93 2.72 -1.29
C SER A 101 7.48 1.97 -0.04
N MET A 102 8.35 1.76 0.93
CA MET A 102 7.95 1.30 2.25
C MET A 102 8.90 1.82 3.32
N GLY A 103 8.44 1.78 4.56
CA GLY A 103 9.26 2.14 5.70
C GLY A 103 8.51 2.07 7.02
N SER A 104 9.14 2.62 8.06
CA SER A 104 8.60 2.79 9.41
C SER A 104 8.87 4.21 9.92
N LEU A 105 7.95 4.78 10.69
CA LEU A 105 8.14 6.12 11.27
C LEU A 105 9.38 6.16 12.17
N THR A 106 9.70 5.04 12.81
CA THR A 106 10.86 4.88 13.69
C THR A 106 12.18 4.73 12.91
N TYR A 107 12.18 3.93 11.84
CA TYR A 107 13.42 3.51 11.16
C TYR A 107 13.63 4.15 9.78
N GLY A 108 12.66 4.91 9.29
CA GLY A 108 12.71 5.54 7.97
C GLY A 108 12.43 4.54 6.84
N ALA A 109 13.05 4.78 5.69
CA ALA A 109 12.82 3.98 4.48
C ALA A 109 13.40 2.57 4.61
N LEU A 110 12.67 1.57 4.12
CA LEU A 110 13.06 0.16 4.10
C LEU A 110 13.18 -0.36 2.66
N ALA A 111 14.06 -1.34 2.45
CA ALA A 111 14.34 -1.94 1.14
C ALA A 111 13.43 -3.13 0.85
N PHE A 112 12.84 -3.17 -0.36
CA PHE A 112 11.99 -4.29 -0.78
C PHE A 112 12.81 -5.57 -0.92
N PRO A 113 12.20 -6.74 -0.68
CA PRO A 113 12.87 -8.00 -0.94
C PRO A 113 13.28 -8.10 -2.41
N GLU A 114 14.46 -8.67 -2.66
CA GLU A 114 14.86 -9.05 -4.01
C GLU A 114 13.97 -10.21 -4.48
N VAL A 115 13.35 -10.04 -5.64
CA VAL A 115 12.55 -11.08 -6.29
C VAL A 115 13.21 -11.45 -7.61
N SER A 116 13.34 -12.74 -7.88
CA SER A 116 13.77 -13.24 -9.18
C SER A 116 12.60 -13.14 -10.16
N ALA A 117 12.83 -12.56 -11.33
CA ALA A 117 11.88 -12.50 -12.44
C ALA A 117 11.66 -13.86 -13.10
#